data_AF-A0A2V5SHD8-F1
#
_entry.id   AF-A0A2V5SHD8-F1
#
_cell.length_a   1.000
_cell.length_b   1.000
_cell.length_c   1.000
_cell.angle_alpha   90.00
_cell.angle_beta   90.00
_cell.angle_gamma   90.00
#
_symmetry.space_group_name_H-M   'P 1'
#
loop_
_entity.id
_entity.type
_entity.pdbx_description
1 polymer ?
#
loop_
_entity_poly.entity_id
_entity_poly.type
_entity_poly.pdbx_seq_one_letter_code
_entity_poly.pdbx_strand_id
1 'polypeptide(L)'
;MFGGAMLVIPLRYRLATYFVSAILLCVSLGSTIWLNYFRCTTDTEPYVYVQTYNDIYKLTGPLLELAKKDPRNYQLTGNMIRTSTYPLPWILGDFPHIGYYEHENLPATLDADFLLVQEDRIKDVEAKLRGTYYTEPLRIRAYQDTSKLYLSAKVFKDFFPDRLPDFRGKGPG
;
A
#
# COMPACT_ATOMS: atom_id res chain seq x y z
N MET A 1 -11.88 -34.90 -18.54
CA MET A 1 -12.64 -36.03 -17.96
C MET A 1 -14.16 -35.97 -18.18
N PHE A 2 -14.77 -34.81 -18.46
CA PHE A 2 -16.24 -34.72 -18.60
C PHE A 2 -16.85 -35.46 -19.82
N GLY A 3 -16.14 -35.53 -20.97
CA GLY A 3 -16.69 -36.15 -22.18
C GLY A 3 -16.87 -37.68 -22.11
N GLY A 4 -16.01 -38.38 -21.37
CA GLY A 4 -16.05 -39.85 -21.28
C GLY A 4 -17.21 -40.38 -20.41
N ALA A 5 -17.62 -39.63 -19.39
CA ALA A 5 -18.73 -39.99 -18.52
C ALA A 5 -20.08 -40.00 -19.25
N MET A 6 -20.25 -39.20 -20.32
CA MET A 6 -21.48 -39.15 -21.12
C MET A 6 -21.79 -40.44 -21.88
N LEU A 7 -20.78 -41.25 -22.18
CA LEU A 7 -20.94 -42.52 -22.90
C LEU A 7 -21.64 -43.60 -22.04
N VAL A 8 -21.62 -43.44 -20.72
CA VAL A 8 -22.17 -44.41 -19.75
C VAL A 8 -23.54 -43.96 -19.21
N ILE A 9 -23.97 -42.73 -19.48
CA ILE A 9 -25.23 -42.17 -18.95
C ILE A 9 -26.43 -42.58 -19.83
N PRO A 10 -27.46 -43.24 -19.27
CA PRO A 10 -28.68 -43.59 -19.99
C PRO A 10 -29.35 -42.38 -20.63
N LEU A 11 -29.93 -42.54 -21.83
CA LEU A 11 -30.55 -41.44 -22.62
C LEU A 11 -31.53 -40.59 -21.78
N ARG A 12 -32.30 -41.24 -20.90
CA ARG A 12 -33.29 -40.60 -20.03
C ARG A 12 -32.73 -39.53 -19.07
N TYR A 13 -31.43 -39.59 -18.76
CA TYR A 13 -30.77 -38.66 -17.82
C TYR A 13 -29.84 -37.65 -18.50
N ARG A 14 -29.73 -37.67 -19.83
CA ARG A 14 -28.79 -36.80 -20.56
C ARG A 14 -29.14 -35.32 -20.40
N LEU A 15 -30.41 -34.95 -20.53
CA LEU A 15 -30.86 -33.56 -20.32
C LEU A 15 -30.51 -33.06 -18.92
N ALA A 16 -30.87 -33.84 -17.89
CA ALA A 16 -30.52 -33.49 -16.50
C ALA A 16 -28.99 -33.35 -16.31
N THR A 17 -28.21 -34.25 -16.91
CA THR A 17 -26.74 -34.19 -16.86
C THR A 17 -26.20 -32.93 -17.54
N TYR A 18 -26.73 -32.55 -18.70
CA TYR A 18 -26.35 -31.30 -19.39
C TYR A 18 -26.67 -30.08 -18.54
N PHE A 19 -27.86 -30.01 -17.95
CA PHE A 19 -28.25 -28.91 -17.06
C PHE A 19 -27.31 -28.81 -15.85
N VAL A 20 -27.06 -29.92 -15.16
CA VAL A 20 -26.16 -29.93 -13.99
C VAL A 20 -24.73 -29.56 -14.39
N SER A 21 -24.23 -30.08 -15.51
CA SER A 21 -22.89 -29.75 -16.00
C SER A 21 -22.77 -28.27 -16.39
N ALA A 22 -23.79 -27.71 -17.04
CA ALA A 22 -23.83 -26.30 -17.39
C ALA A 22 -23.82 -25.41 -16.14
N ILE A 23 -24.60 -25.76 -15.10
CA ILE A 23 -24.59 -25.04 -13.81
C ILE A 23 -23.19 -25.11 -13.19
N LEU A 24 -22.58 -26.29 -13.11
CA LEU A 24 -21.23 -26.44 -12.55
C LEU A 24 -20.18 -25.62 -13.31
N LEU A 25 -20.25 -25.60 -14.65
CA LEU A 25 -19.36 -24.79 -15.49
C LEU A 25 -19.58 -23.30 -15.28
N CYS A 26 -20.83 -22.83 -15.20
CA CYS A 26 -21.16 -21.43 -14.92
C CYS A 26 -20.66 -20.99 -13.53
N VAL A 27 -20.87 -21.82 -12.50
CA VAL A 27 -20.34 -21.57 -11.16
C VAL A 27 -18.82 -21.52 -11.18
N SER A 28 -18.16 -22.49 -11.83
CA SER A 28 -16.70 -22.52 -11.95
C SER A 28 -16.14 -21.31 -12.70
N LEU A 29 -16.81 -20.85 -13.75
CA LEU A 29 -16.44 -19.64 -14.48
C LEU A 29 -16.57 -18.40 -13.60
N GLY A 30 -17.71 -18.26 -12.90
CA GLY A 30 -17.94 -17.18 -11.94
C GLY A 30 -16.88 -17.15 -10.85
N SER A 31 -16.54 -18.30 -10.27
CA SER A 31 -15.45 -18.41 -9.28
C SER A 31 -14.09 -18.02 -9.86
N THR A 32 -13.76 -18.42 -11.08
CA THR A 32 -12.48 -18.04 -11.72
C THR A 32 -12.38 -16.53 -11.94
N ILE A 33 -13.47 -15.86 -12.30
CA ILE A 33 -13.53 -14.40 -12.45
C ILE A 33 -13.39 -13.71 -11.10
N TRP A 34 -14.10 -14.21 -10.07
CA TRP A 34 -14.08 -13.62 -8.73
C TRP A 34 -12.70 -13.77 -8.06
N LEU A 35 -12.08 -14.95 -8.16
CA LEU A 35 -10.75 -15.22 -7.62
C LEU A 35 -9.61 -14.63 -8.47
N ASN A 36 -9.94 -13.91 -9.54
CA ASN A 36 -8.94 -13.18 -10.33
C ASN A 36 -8.41 -11.97 -9.54
N TYR A 37 -7.27 -11.43 -9.97
CA TYR A 37 -6.61 -10.29 -9.31
C TYR A 37 -7.19 -8.92 -9.71
N PHE A 38 -8.41 -8.85 -10.26
CA PHE A 38 -9.03 -7.58 -10.65
C PHE A 38 -9.30 -6.64 -9.47
N ARG A 39 -9.45 -7.17 -8.25
CA ARG A 39 -9.71 -6.40 -7.02
C ARG A 39 -8.71 -6.75 -5.91
N CYS A 40 -7.45 -6.92 -6.28
CA CYS A 40 -6.37 -7.42 -5.42
C CYS A 40 -5.97 -6.55 -4.21
N THR A 41 -6.69 -5.47 -3.91
CA THR A 41 -6.43 -4.61 -2.75
C THR A 41 -7.67 -4.40 -1.88
N THR A 42 -8.77 -5.09 -2.15
CA THR A 42 -10.04 -4.92 -1.42
C THR A 42 -10.20 -6.00 -0.36
N ASP A 43 -10.38 -5.60 0.90
CA ASP A 43 -10.45 -6.53 2.05
C ASP A 43 -11.61 -7.53 2.01
N THR A 44 -12.60 -7.32 1.14
CA THR A 44 -13.70 -8.27 0.91
C THR A 44 -13.32 -9.43 0.00
N GLU A 45 -12.15 -9.39 -0.66
CA GLU A 45 -11.68 -10.45 -1.53
C GLU A 45 -10.95 -11.54 -0.73
N PRO A 46 -11.14 -12.83 -1.08
CA PRO A 46 -10.72 -13.96 -0.25
C PRO A 46 -9.21 -14.12 -0.08
N TYR A 47 -8.38 -13.45 -0.90
CA TYR A 47 -6.92 -13.57 -0.86
C TYR A 47 -6.19 -12.29 -0.43
N VAL A 48 -6.93 -11.25 -0.01
CA VAL A 48 -6.33 -9.97 0.39
C VAL A 48 -6.03 -10.00 1.89
N TYR A 49 -4.80 -10.40 2.24
CA TYR A 49 -4.34 -10.36 3.64
C TYR A 49 -2.88 -9.90 3.81
N VAL A 50 -2.04 -10.02 2.78
CA VAL A 50 -0.63 -9.54 2.77
C VAL A 50 -0.39 -8.47 1.70
N GLN A 51 -1.35 -8.24 0.82
CA GLN A 51 -1.21 -7.35 -0.33
C GLN A 51 -1.13 -5.88 0.10
N THR A 52 -0.23 -5.15 -0.54
CA THR A 52 -0.08 -3.70 -0.34
C THR A 52 -1.26 -2.99 -0.98
N TYR A 53 -1.94 -2.12 -0.23
CA TYR A 53 -3.01 -1.30 -0.75
C TYR A 53 -2.49 -0.20 -1.69
N ASN A 54 -3.38 0.27 -2.57
CA ASN A 54 -3.11 1.42 -3.45
C ASN A 54 -2.79 2.70 -2.68
N ASP A 55 -3.09 2.75 -1.39
CA ASP A 55 -2.72 3.86 -0.50
C ASP A 55 -1.21 4.14 -0.50
N ILE A 56 -0.37 3.14 -0.81
CA ILE A 56 1.08 3.33 -0.95
C ILE A 56 1.44 4.36 -2.03
N TYR A 57 0.57 4.57 -3.03
CA TYR A 57 0.79 5.56 -4.09
C TYR A 57 0.77 7.01 -3.59
N LYS A 58 0.18 7.28 -2.42
CA LYS A 58 0.31 8.60 -1.77
C LYS A 58 1.76 8.95 -1.43
N LEU A 59 2.58 7.93 -1.15
CA LEU A 59 4.02 8.09 -0.94
C LEU A 59 4.80 7.93 -2.24
N THR A 60 4.61 6.81 -2.95
CA THR A 60 5.47 6.47 -4.09
C THR A 60 5.20 7.30 -5.33
N GLY A 61 3.96 7.73 -5.57
CA GLY A 61 3.59 8.56 -6.72
C GLY A 61 4.38 9.86 -6.77
N PRO A 62 4.28 10.73 -5.75
CA PRO A 62 5.04 11.97 -5.70
C PRO A 62 6.56 11.75 -5.74
N LEU A 63 7.05 10.74 -5.01
CA LEU A 63 8.47 10.44 -4.92
C LEU A 63 9.07 10.01 -6.28
N LEU A 64 8.39 9.10 -6.99
CA LEU A 64 8.80 8.63 -8.31
C LEU A 64 8.66 9.71 -9.38
N GLU A 65 7.64 10.57 -9.27
CA GLU A 65 7.49 11.70 -10.19
C GLU A 65 8.64 12.71 -10.03
N LEU A 66 9.06 13.00 -8.79
CA LEU A 66 10.26 13.82 -8.54
C LEU A 66 11.52 13.17 -9.11
N ALA A 67 11.74 11.88 -8.87
CA ALA A 67 12.90 11.15 -9.39
C ALA A 67 12.93 11.10 -10.93
N LYS A 68 11.75 10.99 -11.58
CA LYS A 68 11.62 11.03 -13.03
C LYS A 68 11.94 12.40 -13.62
N LYS A 69 11.58 13.50 -12.91
CA LYS A 69 11.90 14.88 -13.33
C LYS A 69 13.39 15.19 -13.17
N ASP A 70 14.00 14.74 -12.08
CA ASP A 70 15.42 14.94 -11.79
C ASP A 70 15.98 13.73 -11.01
N PRO A 71 16.95 12.98 -11.57
CA PRO A 71 17.55 11.83 -10.90
C PRO A 71 18.23 12.14 -9.55
N ARG A 72 18.57 13.41 -9.27
CA ARG A 72 19.11 13.79 -7.95
C ARG A 72 18.09 13.54 -6.82
N ASN A 73 16.80 13.50 -7.14
CA ASN A 73 15.74 13.22 -6.17
C ASN A 73 15.74 11.76 -5.67
N TYR A 74 16.51 10.84 -6.26
CA TYR A 74 16.78 9.55 -5.61
C TYR A 74 17.52 9.72 -4.27
N GLN A 75 18.23 10.84 -4.07
CA GLN A 75 18.96 11.14 -2.83
C GLN A 75 18.08 11.77 -1.74
N LEU A 76 16.76 11.86 -1.93
CA LEU A 76 15.85 12.34 -0.89
C LEU A 76 15.91 11.42 0.35
N THR A 77 15.77 12.04 1.51
CA THR A 77 15.85 11.36 2.81
C THR A 77 14.47 10.93 3.29
N GLY A 78 14.38 9.70 3.81
CA GLY A 78 13.14 9.12 4.30
C GLY A 78 13.28 8.44 5.66
N ASN A 79 12.31 8.61 6.56
CA ASN A 79 12.30 7.91 7.84
C ASN A 79 11.00 7.09 8.02
N MET A 80 11.10 5.77 7.94
CA MET A 80 9.97 4.84 8.14
C MET A 80 9.97 4.36 9.60
N ILE A 81 9.05 4.87 10.42
CA ILE A 81 8.99 4.65 11.87
C ILE A 81 7.72 3.86 12.19
N ARG A 82 7.83 2.53 12.27
CA ARG A 82 6.68 1.62 12.35
C ARG A 82 7.04 0.33 13.06
N THR A 83 6.07 -0.39 13.63
CA THR A 83 6.33 -1.71 14.25
C THR A 83 6.88 -2.73 13.26
N SER A 84 6.43 -2.67 12.00
CA SER A 84 6.92 -3.49 10.90
C SER A 84 7.16 -2.59 9.69
N THR A 85 8.38 -2.58 9.17
CA THR A 85 8.78 -1.76 8.01
C THR A 85 8.60 -2.50 6.69
N TYR A 86 8.53 -3.83 6.71
CA TYR A 86 8.16 -4.61 5.54
C TYR A 86 6.74 -4.22 5.03
N PRO A 87 6.53 -4.00 3.72
CA PRO A 87 7.42 -4.27 2.58
C PRO A 87 8.22 -3.07 2.04
N LEU A 88 8.32 -1.97 2.80
CA LEU A 88 8.88 -0.70 2.31
C LEU A 88 10.30 -0.81 1.73
N PRO A 89 11.23 -1.61 2.28
CA PRO A 89 12.56 -1.79 1.69
C PRO A 89 12.56 -2.29 0.24
N TRP A 90 11.56 -3.08 -0.16
CA TRP A 90 11.44 -3.55 -1.54
C TRP A 90 10.84 -2.50 -2.47
N ILE A 91 9.93 -1.69 -1.93
CA ILE A 91 9.24 -0.64 -2.69
C ILE A 91 10.16 0.56 -2.93
N LEU A 92 11.00 0.88 -1.96
CA LEU A 92 11.82 2.08 -1.96
C LEU A 92 13.32 1.77 -2.19
N GLY A 93 13.62 0.59 -2.77
CA GLY A 93 14.99 0.10 -2.94
C GLY A 93 15.92 1.02 -3.75
N ASP A 94 15.36 1.85 -4.64
CA ASP A 94 16.12 2.80 -5.46
C ASP A 94 16.53 4.08 -4.70
N PHE A 95 16.05 4.28 -3.47
CA PHE A 95 16.30 5.47 -2.66
C PHE A 95 17.29 5.14 -1.53
N PRO A 96 18.60 5.46 -1.66
CA PRO A 96 19.64 5.02 -0.74
C PRO A 96 19.58 5.64 0.66
N HIS A 97 18.83 6.72 0.86
CA HIS A 97 18.82 7.49 2.12
C HIS A 97 17.53 7.31 2.92
N ILE A 98 17.07 6.06 3.00
CA ILE A 98 15.87 5.70 3.78
C ILE A 98 16.28 4.90 5.02
N GLY A 99 15.91 5.44 6.18
CA GLY A 99 16.00 4.75 7.46
C GLY A 99 14.73 3.96 7.77
N TYR A 100 14.91 2.72 8.23
CA TYR A 100 13.84 1.82 8.66
C TYR A 100 13.98 1.57 10.16
N TYR A 101 13.01 2.05 10.94
CA TYR A 101 13.04 2.04 12.39
C TYR A 101 11.86 1.24 12.92
N GLU A 102 12.18 0.08 13.48
CA GLU A 102 11.21 -0.81 14.12
C GLU A 102 11.27 -0.74 15.65
N HIS A 103 10.16 -1.13 16.28
CA HIS A 103 10.01 -1.14 17.73
C HIS A 103 10.20 0.27 18.33
N GLU A 104 11.10 0.40 19.32
CA GLU A 104 11.36 1.68 19.98
C GLU A 104 12.44 2.53 19.31
N ASN A 105 13.05 2.05 18.23
CA ASN A 105 14.12 2.78 17.56
C ASN A 105 13.59 4.05 16.88
N LEU A 106 14.42 5.10 16.94
CA LEU A 106 14.18 6.36 16.25
C LEU A 106 15.48 6.81 15.57
N PRO A 107 15.38 7.54 14.44
CA PRO A 107 16.55 8.16 13.82
C PRO A 107 17.20 9.18 14.77
N ALA A 108 18.51 9.37 14.62
CA ALA A 108 19.22 10.47 15.28
C ALA A 108 18.68 11.85 14.86
N THR A 109 18.25 11.96 13.60
CA THR A 109 17.57 13.15 13.06
C THR A 109 16.20 12.76 12.52
N LEU A 110 15.14 13.25 13.17
CA LEU A 110 13.76 12.93 12.79
C LEU A 110 13.34 13.63 11.51
N ASP A 111 13.70 14.90 11.35
CA ASP A 111 13.39 15.64 10.13
C ASP A 111 14.03 14.99 8.91
N ALA A 112 13.19 14.65 7.94
CA ALA A 112 13.55 14.09 6.64
C ALA A 112 12.66 14.71 5.56
N ASP A 113 12.93 14.42 4.30
CA ASP A 113 12.09 14.89 3.18
C ASP A 113 10.71 14.22 3.19
N PHE A 114 10.64 12.97 3.65
CA PHE A 114 9.38 12.29 3.93
C PHE A 114 9.48 11.33 5.13
N LEU A 115 8.36 11.12 5.83
CA LEU A 115 8.27 10.17 6.93
C LEU A 115 7.00 9.35 6.83
N LEU A 116 7.05 8.12 7.32
CA LEU A 116 5.86 7.30 7.51
C LEU A 116 5.85 6.78 8.95
N VAL A 117 4.92 7.29 9.76
CA VAL A 117 4.90 7.08 11.21
C VAL A 117 3.64 6.34 11.63
N GLN A 118 3.80 5.19 12.28
CA GLN A 118 2.67 4.42 12.82
C GLN A 118 1.93 5.17 13.92
N GLU A 119 0.61 4.94 13.99
CA GLU A 119 -0.33 5.67 14.84
C GLU A 119 0.12 5.76 16.31
N ASP A 120 0.63 4.67 16.86
CA ASP A 120 1.16 4.56 18.22
C ASP A 120 2.42 5.43 18.46
N ARG A 121 3.15 5.77 17.41
CA ARG A 121 4.41 6.54 17.44
C ARG A 121 4.24 8.02 17.08
N ILE A 122 3.06 8.44 16.60
CA ILE A 122 2.82 9.81 16.12
C ILE A 122 3.17 10.85 17.19
N LYS A 123 2.70 10.66 18.42
CA LYS A 123 2.91 11.64 19.51
C LYS A 123 4.39 11.87 19.81
N ASP A 124 5.17 10.80 19.87
CA ASP A 124 6.60 10.86 20.19
C ASP A 124 7.42 11.50 19.07
N VAL A 125 7.03 11.25 17.81
CA VAL A 125 7.66 11.84 16.64
C VAL A 125 7.29 13.32 16.51
N GLU A 126 6.01 13.66 16.58
CA GLU A 126 5.54 15.06 16.45
C GLU A 126 6.06 15.97 17.56
N ALA A 127 6.33 15.44 18.76
CA ALA A 127 6.96 16.20 19.83
C ALA A 127 8.38 16.68 19.51
N LYS A 128 9.08 16.01 18.59
CA LYS A 128 10.49 16.25 18.24
C LYS A 128 10.67 16.75 16.80
N LEU A 129 9.67 16.57 15.93
CA LEU A 129 9.68 16.98 14.53
C LEU A 129 9.60 18.51 14.42
N ARG A 130 10.47 19.12 13.61
CA ARG A 130 10.60 20.59 13.53
C ARG A 130 10.14 21.15 12.19
N GLY A 131 10.16 20.33 11.15
CA GLY A 131 9.80 20.71 9.80
C GLY A 131 8.31 21.00 9.61
N THR A 132 8.00 21.42 8.40
CA THR A 132 6.64 21.73 7.95
C THR A 132 6.25 20.70 6.89
N TYR A 133 5.14 20.01 7.11
CA TYR A 133 4.78 18.81 6.35
C TYR A 133 3.31 18.84 5.92
N TYR A 134 3.06 18.38 4.71
CA TYR A 134 1.75 17.89 4.31
C TYR A 134 1.54 16.52 4.93
N THR A 135 0.34 16.25 5.44
CA THR A 135 0.07 14.96 6.10
C THR A 135 -1.13 14.23 5.54
N GLU A 136 -1.03 12.92 5.43
CA GLU A 136 -2.12 12.06 4.97
C GLU A 136 -2.15 10.73 5.73
N PRO A 137 -3.33 10.15 5.98
CA PRO A 137 -3.41 8.77 6.42
C PRO A 137 -2.95 7.83 5.29
N LEU A 138 -2.12 6.85 5.62
CA LEU A 138 -1.65 5.84 4.67
C LEU A 138 -1.68 4.46 5.30
N ARG A 139 -2.56 3.57 4.82
CA ARG A 139 -2.57 2.18 5.27
C ARG A 139 -1.86 1.27 4.28
N ILE A 140 -0.86 0.52 4.74
CA ILE A 140 -0.07 -0.37 3.88
C ILE A 140 -0.85 -1.66 3.57
N ARG A 141 -1.43 -2.33 4.59
CA ARG A 141 -2.17 -3.59 4.46
C ARG A 141 -3.10 -3.85 5.66
N ALA A 142 -3.91 -4.90 5.60
CA ALA A 142 -4.94 -5.23 6.60
C ALA A 142 -4.40 -5.36 8.03
N TYR A 143 -3.31 -6.10 8.21
CA TYR A 143 -2.71 -6.42 9.52
C TYR A 143 -1.59 -5.45 9.94
N GLN A 144 -1.65 -4.21 9.47
CA GLN A 144 -0.77 -3.13 9.93
C GLN A 144 -1.61 -1.90 10.25
N ASP A 145 -1.29 -1.26 11.38
CA ASP A 145 -1.96 -0.05 11.80
C ASP A 145 -1.74 1.10 10.80
N THR A 146 -2.63 2.08 10.86
CA THR A 146 -2.61 3.19 9.91
C THR A 146 -1.36 4.06 10.08
N SER A 147 -0.82 4.45 8.93
CA SER A 147 0.19 5.50 8.68
C SER A 147 -0.29 6.90 8.97
N LYS A 148 0.50 7.77 9.61
CA LYS A 148 0.55 9.16 9.17
C LYS A 148 1.77 9.37 8.28
N LEU A 149 1.52 9.68 7.01
CA LEU A 149 2.50 10.10 6.02
C LEU A 149 2.80 11.58 6.24
N TYR A 150 4.07 11.95 6.19
CA TYR A 150 4.55 13.33 6.24
C TYR A 150 5.38 13.59 4.98
N LEU A 151 5.02 14.60 4.21
CA LEU A 151 5.73 15.03 3.00
C LEU A 151 6.23 16.46 3.19
N SER A 152 7.54 16.68 3.11
CA SER A 152 8.16 17.98 3.36
C SER A 152 7.59 19.06 2.44
N ALA A 153 7.07 20.14 3.03
CA ALA A 153 6.52 21.24 2.25
C ALA A 153 7.55 21.93 1.36
N LYS A 154 8.85 21.79 1.67
CA LYS A 154 9.93 22.33 0.83
C LYS A 154 10.08 21.57 -0.48
N VAL A 155 9.83 20.26 -0.46
CA VAL A 155 10.08 19.33 -1.58
C VAL A 155 8.80 19.03 -2.34
N PHE A 156 7.70 18.79 -1.63
CA PHE A 156 6.47 18.26 -2.21
C PHE A 156 5.38 19.30 -2.48
N LYS A 157 5.65 20.61 -2.32
CA LYS A 157 4.66 21.69 -2.53
C LYS A 157 3.91 21.61 -3.86
N ASP A 158 4.58 21.20 -4.94
CA ASP A 158 4.00 21.21 -6.28
C ASP A 158 2.90 20.13 -6.45
N PHE A 159 2.87 19.13 -5.56
CA PHE A 159 1.81 18.12 -5.52
C PHE A 159 0.57 18.58 -4.72
N PHE A 160 0.66 19.70 -4.01
CA PHE A 160 -0.37 20.23 -3.13
C PHE A 160 -0.61 21.73 -3.37
N PRO A 161 -0.92 22.16 -4.61
CA PRO A 161 -0.96 23.58 -4.98
C PRO A 161 -2.00 24.39 -4.20
N ASP A 162 -3.14 23.78 -3.85
CA ASP A 162 -4.26 24.44 -3.18
C ASP A 162 -4.35 24.13 -1.68
N ARG A 163 -3.31 23.50 -1.13
CA ARG A 163 -3.29 23.07 0.27
C ARG A 163 -2.11 23.70 1.01
N LEU A 164 -2.37 24.16 2.22
CA LEU A 164 -1.33 24.57 3.16
C LEU A 164 -0.84 23.34 3.96
N PRO A 165 0.44 23.29 4.35
CA PRO A 165 0.93 22.22 5.21
C PRO A 165 0.17 22.16 6.54
N ASP A 166 -0.35 20.99 6.89
CA ASP A 166 -1.21 20.80 8.07
C ASP A 166 -0.41 20.50 9.34
N PHE A 167 0.85 20.07 9.20
CA PHE A 167 1.76 19.91 10.32
C PHE A 167 2.85 20.98 10.28
N ARG A 168 3.03 21.67 11.41
CA ARG A 168 4.12 22.61 11.65
C ARG A 168 4.77 22.25 12.98
N GLY A 169 6.01 21.79 12.91
CA GLY A 169 6.81 21.56 14.10
C GLY A 169 7.06 22.85 14.87
N LYS A 170 7.41 22.73 16.15
CA LYS A 170 8.02 23.84 16.88
C LYS A 170 9.36 24.10 16.18
N GLY A 171 9.51 25.24 15.51
CA GLY A 171 10.71 25.59 14.75
C GLY A 171 12.00 25.47 15.57
N PRO A 172 13.18 25.70 14.98
CA PRO A 172 14.43 25.60 15.74
C PRO A 172 14.36 26.52 16.96
N GLY A 173 14.32 25.92 18.16
CA GLY A 173 14.55 26.60 19.42
C GLY A 173 16.04 26.87 19.62
#